data_AF-A0A1F4ZXN8-F1
#
_entry.id   AF-A0A1F4ZXN8-F1
#
_cell.length_a   1.000
_cell.length_b   1.000
_cell.length_c   1.000
_cell.angle_alpha   90.00
_cell.angle_beta   90.00
_cell.angle_gamma   90.00
#
_symmetry.space_group_name_H-M   'P 1'
#
loop_
_entity.id
_entity.type
_entity.pdbx_description
1 polymer ?
#
loop_
_entity_poly.entity_id
_entity_poly.type
_entity_poly.pdbx_seq_one_letter_code
_entity_poly.pdbx_strand_id
1 'polypeptide(L)' 'MSGGTEMFFVMLALPALFGLTLVGEGIYQMAHYDRGWFNVGLGGVFLVVVAFGYFFLRGVV' A
#
# COMPACT_ATOMS: atom_id res chain seq x y z
N MET A 1 6.04 -1.46 -29.11
CA MET A 1 4.83 -1.68 -28.27
C MET A 1 5.32 -1.91 -26.85
N SER A 2 5.40 -0.85 -26.04
CA SER A 2 6.05 -0.85 -24.71
C SER A 2 5.05 -0.79 -23.54
N GLY A 3 3.81 -1.24 -23.74
CA GLY A 3 2.71 -0.98 -22.77
C GLY A 3 2.60 -1.96 -21.59
N GLY A 4 3.44 -2.99 -21.51
CA GLY A 4 3.29 -4.06 -20.50
C GLY A 4 3.63 -3.60 -19.09
N THR A 5 4.79 -2.96 -18.91
CA THR A 5 5.31 -2.60 -17.58
C THR A 5 4.54 -1.43 -16.94
N GLU A 6 4.03 -0.51 -17.77
CA GLU A 6 3.24 0.64 -17.33
C GLU A 6 1.91 0.19 -16.69
N MET A 7 1.26 -0.84 -17.24
CA MET A 7 0.05 -1.43 -16.67
C MET A 7 0.29 -2.04 -15.28
N PHE A 8 1.44 -2.68 -15.05
CA PHE A 8 1.78 -3.23 -13.74
C PHE A 8 1.95 -2.14 -12.68
N PHE A 9 2.56 -0.99 -13.02
CA PHE A 9 2.66 0.14 -12.08
C PHE A 9 1.30 0.73 -11.74
N VAL A 10 0.40 0.87 -12.72
CA VAL A 10 -0.98 1.33 -12.48
C VAL A 10 -1.74 0.32 -11.61
N MET A 11 -1.53 -0.98 -11.84
CA MET A 11 -2.14 -2.03 -11.03
C MET A 11 -1.62 -2.04 -9.59
N LEU A 12 -0.37 -1.63 -9.35
CA LEU A 12 0.19 -1.44 -8.01
C LEU A 12 -0.26 -0.13 -7.34
N ALA A 13 -0.64 0.88 -8.11
CA ALA A 13 -1.10 2.16 -7.56
C ALA A 13 -2.41 2.01 -6.74
N LEU A 14 -3.34 1.16 -7.19
CA LEU A 14 -4.58 0.88 -6.47
C LEU A 14 -4.36 0.31 -5.05
N PRO A 15 -3.64 -0.81 -4.87
CA PRO A 15 -3.33 -1.33 -3.55
C PRO A 15 -2.46 -0.37 -2.72
N ALA A 16 -1.61 0.46 -3.35
CA ALA A 16 -0.88 1.51 -2.64
C ALA A 16 -1.81 2.55 -2.00
N LEU A 17 -2.76 3.08 -2.79
CA LEU A 17 -3.75 4.06 -2.35
C LEU A 17 -4.70 3.47 -1.30
N PHE A 18 -5.07 2.20 -1.46
CA PHE A 18 -5.87 1.48 -0.48
C PHE A 18 -5.13 1.32 0.85
N GLY A 19 -3.87 0.86 0.81
CA GLY A 19 -3.01 0.73 1.98
C GLY A 19 -2.82 2.08 2.70
N LEU A 20 -2.57 3.16 1.95
CA LEU A 20 -2.44 4.50 2.49
C LEU A 20 -3.72 4.98 3.16
N THR A 21 -4.89 4.71 2.56
CA THR A 21 -6.19 5.03 3.14
C THR A 21 -6.41 4.31 4.48
N LEU A 22 -6.11 3.01 4.55
CA LEU A 22 -6.23 2.23 5.79
C LEU A 22 -5.28 2.72 6.89
N VAL A 23 -4.04 3.09 6.52
CA VAL A 23 -3.11 3.72 7.47
C VAL A 23 -3.68 5.05 7.97
N GLY A 24 -4.20 5.90 7.08
CA GLY A 24 -4.81 7.17 7.44
C GLY A 24 -6.01 7.01 8.38
N GLU A 25 -6.91 6.08 8.06
CA GLU A 25 -8.07 5.75 8.90
C GLU A 25 -7.63 5.20 10.27
N GLY A 26 -6.64 4.30 10.28
CA GLY A 26 -6.11 3.75 11.52
C GLY A 26 -5.45 4.79 12.40
N ILE A 27 -4.70 5.74 11.83
CA ILE A 27 -4.13 6.89 12.56
C ILE A 27 -5.26 7.77 13.12
N TYR A 28 -6.29 8.05 12.31
CA TYR A 28 -7.45 8.82 12.74
C TYR A 28 -8.19 8.18 13.92
N GLN A 29 -8.40 6.86 13.87
CA GLN A 29 -9.01 6.09 14.96
C GLN A 29 -8.12 6.07 16.22
N MET A 30 -6.80 5.92 16.08
CA MET A 30 -5.88 6.01 17.22
C MET A 30 -5.94 7.38 17.90
N ALA A 31 -6.04 8.46 17.13
CA ALA A 31 -6.15 9.82 17.66
C ALA A 31 -7.47 10.06 18.43
N HIS A 32 -8.52 9.30 18.14
CA HIS A 32 -9.81 9.35 18.83
C HIS A 32 -9.94 8.33 19.99
N TYR A 33 -8.83 7.74 20.46
CA TYR A 33 -8.81 6.70 21.51
C TYR A 33 -9.55 5.39 21.15
N ASP A 34 -9.72 5.10 19.86
CA ASP A 34 -10.27 3.86 19.35
C ASP A 34 -9.17 2.82 19.05
N ARG A 35 -9.56 1.55 18.83
CA ARG A 35 -8.63 0.47 18.44
C ARG A 35 -8.17 0.58 16.98
N GLY A 36 -7.55 1.70 16.60
CA GLY A 36 -7.02 1.96 15.25
C GLY A 36 -5.78 1.13 14.86
N TRP A 37 -5.21 0.37 15.79
CA TRP A 37 -4.00 -0.44 15.56
C TRP A 37 -4.18 -1.52 14.50
N PHE A 38 -5.40 -2.06 14.37
CA PHE A 38 -5.70 -3.07 13.34
C PHE A 38 -5.63 -2.47 11.93
N ASN A 39 -6.26 -1.32 11.69
CA ASN A 39 -6.26 -0.67 10.37
C ASN A 39 -4.87 -0.16 9.97
N VAL A 40 -4.08 0.36 10.93
CA VAL A 40 -2.68 0.75 10.66
C VAL A 40 -1.82 -0.48 10.32
N GLY A 41 -1.96 -1.58 11.06
CA GLY A 41 -1.21 -2.80 10.79
C GLY A 41 -1.53 -3.39 9.41
N LEU A 42 -2.82 -3.45 9.07
CA LEU A 42 -3.30 -4.00 7.79
C LEU A 42 -2.89 -3.11 6.61
N GLY A 43 -3.00 -1.78 6.75
CA GLY A 43 -2.53 -0.82 5.76
C GLY A 43 -1.00 -0.87 5.58
N GLY A 44 -0.25 -1.06 6.67
CA GLY A 44 1.20 -1.25 6.64
C GLY A 44 1.62 -2.50 5.86
N VAL A 45 0.93 -3.64 6.07
CA VAL A 45 1.17 -4.86 5.29
C VAL A 45 0.93 -4.62 3.80
N PHE A 46 -0.16 -3.92 3.44
CA PHE A 46 -0.45 -3.58 2.06
C PHE A 46 0.67 -2.73 1.42
N LEU A 47 1.16 -1.72 2.13
CA LEU A 47 2.25 -0.87 1.65
C LEU A 47 3.57 -1.65 1.50
N VAL A 48 3.88 -2.57 2.42
CA VAL A 48 5.07 -3.43 2.32
C VAL A 48 4.99 -4.35 1.10
N VAL A 49 3.83 -4.96 0.84
CA VAL A 49 3.61 -5.82 -0.34
C VAL A 49 3.76 -5.01 -1.64
N VAL A 50 3.20 -3.80 -1.69
CA VAL A 50 3.34 -2.92 -2.86
C VAL A 50 4.78 -2.47 -3.05
N ALA A 51 5.49 -2.10 -1.98
CA ALA A 51 6.90 -1.76 -2.05
C ALA A 51 7.72 -2.95 -2.58
N PHE A 52 7.45 -4.16 -2.10
CA PHE A 52 8.10 -5.38 -2.59
C PHE A 52 7.83 -5.63 -4.08
N GLY A 53 6.56 -5.50 -4.51
CA GLY A 53 6.19 -5.61 -5.92
C GLY A 53 6.86 -4.57 -6.80
N TYR A 54 7.03 -3.33 -6.30
CA TYR A 54 7.76 -2.28 -7.00
C TYR A 54 9.26 -2.62 -7.15
N PHE A 55 9.92 -3.09 -6.09
CA PHE A 55 11.33 -3.48 -6.14
C PHE A 55 11.58 -4.69 -7.06
N PHE A 56 10.67 -5.66 -7.06
CA PHE A 56 10.70 -6.81 -7.96
C PHE A 56 10.56 -6.39 -9.45
N LEU A 57 9.59 -5.52 -9.76
CA LEU A 57 9.41 -5.01 -11.13
C LEU A 57 10.59 -4.15 -11.60
N ARG A 58 11.26 -3.47 -10.67
CA ARG A 58 12.47 -2.69 -10.94
C ARG A 58 13.72 -3.58 -11.09
N GLY A 59 13.63 -4.88 -10.79
CA GLY A 59 14.74 -5.82 -10.87
C GLY A 59 15.81 -5.60 -9.80
N VAL A 60 15.45 -4.97 -8.67
CA VAL A 60 16.35 -4.72 -7.53
C VAL A 60 16.40 -5.95 -6.60
N VAL A 61 15.34 -6.78 -6.64
CA VAL A 61 15.17 -8.05 -5.92
C VAL A 61 14.71 -9.07 -6.94
#